data_AF-A0A090QY45-F1
#
_entry.id   AF-A0A090QY45-F1
#
_cell.length_a   1.000
_cell.length_b   1.000
_cell.length_c   1.000
_cell.angle_alpha   90.00
_cell.angle_beta   90.00
_cell.angle_gamma   90.00
#
_symmetry.space_group_name_H-M   'P 1'
#
loop_
_entity.id
_entity.type
_entity.pdbx_description
1 polymer ?
#
loop_
_entity_poly.entity_id
_entity_poly.type
_entity_poly.pdbx_seq_one_letter_code
_entity_poly.pdbx_strand_id
1 'polypeptide(L)'
;MGLKNLLEQVEHHFEPGGKHEKWFALYEAFATLMYTPGQVTRAGSHVRDSIDLKRIMIMVWFAVFPAMFWGMYNTGHQAIEALNHLYSGEQLTAIIAGDWHYWLTQMLGGTMSADAGWGSKMLLGATYFLPIYAVVFAVGGFWEVLFCMVRKHEVNEGFFVTSILFALIVPPTLPLWQAALGITFGVVVAKEIFGGTGRNFLNPALAGRAFLFFAYPAQISGDLVWTAADGFSGATALSQWAHGGQAAVVNTISGTPVSWMDAFIGVSLVLSVKYQR
;
A
#
# COMPACT_ATOMS: atom_id res chain seq x y z
N MET A 1 13.67 11.16 -36.30
CA MET A 1 12.76 10.01 -36.12
C MET A 1 12.70 9.70 -34.65
N GLY A 2 11.55 9.89 -34.00
CA GLY A 2 11.42 9.83 -32.54
C GLY A 2 11.13 8.43 -32.01
N LEU A 3 11.18 8.27 -30.68
CA LEU A 3 10.77 7.08 -29.92
C LEU A 3 9.41 6.51 -30.35
N LYS A 4 8.47 7.39 -30.76
CA LYS A 4 7.17 7.01 -31.29
C LYS A 4 7.25 6.12 -32.55
N ASN A 5 8.06 6.50 -33.54
CA ASN A 5 8.19 5.75 -34.80
C ASN A 5 8.88 4.39 -34.59
N LEU A 6 9.77 4.30 -33.58
CA LEU A 6 10.40 3.03 -33.21
C LEU A 6 9.39 2.07 -32.57
N LEU A 7 8.52 2.56 -31.68
CA LEU A 7 7.45 1.75 -31.11
C LEU A 7 6.51 1.24 -32.22
N GLU A 8 6.01 2.14 -33.07
CA GLU A 8 5.11 1.79 -34.19
C GLU A 8 5.72 0.75 -35.15
N GLN A 9 7.03 0.78 -35.40
CA GLN A 9 7.69 -0.24 -36.24
C GLN A 9 7.77 -1.62 -35.59
N VAL A 10 7.83 -1.69 -34.26
CA VAL A 10 7.92 -2.95 -33.52
C VAL A 10 6.52 -3.51 -33.23
N GLU A 11 5.47 -2.67 -33.21
CA GLU A 11 4.06 -3.02 -32.98
C GLU A 11 3.58 -4.21 -33.82
N HIS A 12 3.93 -4.25 -35.11
CA HIS A 12 3.54 -5.34 -36.03
C HIS A 12 4.03 -6.73 -35.61
N HIS A 13 5.06 -6.83 -34.76
CA HIS A 13 5.51 -8.12 -34.22
C HIS A 13 4.65 -8.61 -33.04
N PHE A 14 3.86 -7.72 -32.44
CA PHE A 14 3.00 -7.98 -31.30
C PHE A 14 1.51 -8.06 -31.68
N GLU A 15 1.10 -7.56 -32.85
CA GLU A 15 -0.27 -7.70 -33.39
C GLU A 15 -0.67 -9.18 -33.66
N PRO A 16 -1.98 -9.50 -33.80
CA PRO A 16 -2.46 -10.86 -34.03
C PRO A 16 -1.81 -11.49 -35.29
N GLY A 17 -1.05 -12.59 -35.10
CA GLY A 17 -0.25 -13.22 -36.17
C GLY A 17 1.25 -12.88 -36.17
N GLY A 18 1.72 -12.00 -35.28
CA GLY A 18 3.13 -11.69 -35.08
C GLY A 18 3.87 -12.70 -34.19
N LYS A 19 5.21 -12.78 -34.33
CA LYS A 19 6.06 -13.71 -33.54
C LYS A 19 5.94 -13.53 -32.03
N HIS A 20 5.61 -12.32 -31.57
CA HIS A 20 5.53 -11.96 -30.16
C HIS A 20 4.11 -11.62 -29.70
N GLU A 21 3.06 -12.11 -30.39
CA GLU A 21 1.65 -11.87 -30.05
C GLU A 21 1.31 -12.08 -28.57
N LYS A 22 1.96 -13.05 -27.91
CA LYS A 22 1.77 -13.31 -26.47
C LYS A 22 2.19 -12.16 -25.55
N TRP A 23 3.07 -11.28 -26.02
CA TRP A 23 3.63 -10.14 -25.28
C TRP A 23 2.94 -8.81 -25.62
N PHE A 24 1.89 -8.85 -26.43
CA PHE A 24 1.13 -7.68 -26.86
C PHE A 24 0.72 -6.79 -25.68
N ALA A 25 0.15 -7.38 -24.63
CA ALA A 25 -0.31 -6.66 -23.44
C ALA A 25 0.81 -5.88 -22.73
N LEU A 26 2.04 -6.41 -22.71
CA LEU A 26 3.21 -5.74 -22.12
C LEU A 26 3.73 -4.60 -23.00
N TYR A 27 3.81 -4.85 -24.31
CA TYR A 27 4.17 -3.82 -25.29
C TYR A 27 3.17 -2.66 -25.25
N GLU A 28 1.88 -2.95 -25.22
CA GLU A 28 0.82 -1.98 -25.16
C GLU A 28 0.83 -1.18 -23.85
N ALA A 29 0.99 -1.82 -22.69
CA ALA A 29 1.10 -1.12 -21.41
C ALA A 29 2.28 -0.14 -21.41
N PHE A 30 3.42 -0.51 -22.02
CA PHE A 30 4.58 0.36 -22.14
C PHE A 30 4.36 1.50 -23.17
N ALA A 31 3.77 1.19 -24.33
CA ALA A 31 3.49 2.17 -25.37
C ALA A 31 2.46 3.20 -24.89
N THR A 32 1.41 2.76 -24.21
CA THR A 32 0.35 3.62 -23.64
C THR A 32 0.80 4.42 -22.42
N LEU A 33 1.86 4.01 -21.73
CA LEU A 33 2.50 4.83 -20.69
C LEU A 33 3.16 6.07 -21.32
N MET A 34 3.82 5.90 -22.46
CA MET A 34 4.63 6.93 -23.11
C MET A 34 3.83 7.79 -24.11
N TYR A 35 2.81 7.22 -24.74
CA TYR A 35 2.06 7.87 -25.83
C TYR A 35 0.55 7.56 -25.74
N THR A 36 -0.28 8.54 -26.11
CA THR A 36 -1.73 8.36 -26.19
C THR A 36 -2.10 7.45 -27.38
N PRO A 37 -3.04 6.49 -27.22
CA PRO A 37 -3.53 5.69 -28.34
C PRO A 37 -4.09 6.57 -29.47
N GLY A 38 -3.67 6.31 -30.71
CA GLY A 38 -4.13 7.03 -31.90
C GLY A 38 -5.50 6.59 -32.43
N GLN A 39 -6.34 5.97 -31.61
CA GLN A 39 -7.64 5.47 -32.06
C GLN A 39 -8.60 6.63 -32.35
N VAL A 40 -9.03 6.74 -33.60
CA VAL A 40 -10.05 7.70 -34.03
C VAL A 40 -11.39 7.01 -34.20
N THR A 41 -12.46 7.63 -33.70
CA THR A 41 -13.83 7.12 -33.88
C THR A 41 -14.18 7.09 -35.37
N ARG A 42 -14.36 5.89 -35.92
CA ARG A 42 -14.70 5.69 -37.35
C ARG A 42 -16.19 5.94 -37.65
N ALA A 43 -17.06 5.93 -36.64
CA ALA A 43 -18.49 6.17 -36.74
C ALA A 43 -18.98 7.15 -35.66
N GLY A 44 -20.17 7.74 -35.84
CA GLY A 44 -20.76 8.64 -34.84
C GLY A 44 -21.06 7.90 -33.53
N SER A 45 -20.50 8.37 -32.41
CA SER A 45 -20.82 7.87 -31.08
C SER A 45 -22.08 8.57 -30.56
N HIS A 46 -22.95 7.82 -29.86
CA HIS A 46 -24.18 8.36 -29.27
C HIS A 46 -23.89 9.36 -28.14
N VAL A 47 -22.79 9.16 -27.41
CA VAL A 47 -22.27 10.07 -26.38
C VAL A 47 -20.79 10.30 -26.67
N ARG A 48 -20.36 11.56 -26.57
CA ARG A 48 -18.94 11.95 -26.58
C ARG A 48 -18.58 12.34 -25.16
N ASP A 49 -17.97 11.41 -24.43
CA ASP A 49 -17.39 11.70 -23.13
C ASP A 49 -15.89 11.98 -23.30
N SER A 50 -15.38 12.92 -22.50
CA SER A 50 -13.96 13.27 -22.42
C SER A 50 -13.25 12.54 -21.27
N ILE A 51 -14.00 11.76 -20.49
CA ILE A 51 -13.49 11.04 -19.33
C ILE A 51 -13.06 9.62 -19.73
N ASP A 52 -11.75 9.43 -19.83
CA ASP A 52 -11.13 8.11 -20.01
C ASP A 52 -10.95 7.38 -18.68
N LEU A 53 -11.19 6.06 -18.65
CA LEU A 53 -10.97 5.21 -17.46
C LEU A 53 -9.55 5.36 -16.89
N LYS A 54 -8.55 5.43 -17.77
CA LYS A 54 -7.14 5.72 -17.47
C LYS A 54 -6.98 7.01 -16.66
N ARG A 55 -7.61 8.10 -17.11
CA ARG A 55 -7.57 9.40 -16.42
C ARG A 55 -8.21 9.33 -15.04
N ILE A 56 -9.35 8.65 -14.91
CA ILE A 56 -10.02 8.48 -13.61
C ILE A 56 -9.10 7.70 -12.66
N MET A 57 -8.50 6.59 -13.09
CA MET A 57 -7.69 5.73 -12.23
C MET A 57 -6.42 6.45 -11.74
N ILE A 58 -5.76 7.20 -12.62
CA ILE A 58 -4.60 8.02 -12.26
C ILE A 58 -5.02 9.14 -11.28
N MET A 59 -6.16 9.79 -11.50
CA MET A 59 -6.66 10.82 -10.59
C MET A 59 -6.92 10.26 -9.19
N VAL A 60 -7.56 9.08 -9.10
CA VAL A 60 -7.82 8.40 -7.82
C VAL A 60 -6.50 7.98 -7.14
N TRP A 61 -5.54 7.49 -7.93
CA TRP A 61 -4.21 7.14 -7.43
C TRP A 61 -3.50 8.36 -6.83
N PHE A 62 -3.52 9.51 -7.50
CA PHE A 62 -2.98 10.76 -6.93
C PHE A 62 -3.77 11.26 -5.72
N ALA A 63 -5.10 11.11 -5.72
CA ALA A 63 -5.95 11.55 -4.62
C ALA A 63 -5.68 10.80 -3.31
N VAL A 64 -5.07 9.61 -3.37
CA VAL A 64 -4.69 8.85 -2.16
C VAL A 64 -3.36 9.31 -1.55
N PHE A 65 -2.55 10.11 -2.27
CA PHE A 65 -1.22 10.51 -1.81
C PHE A 65 -1.22 11.30 -0.50
N PRO A 66 -2.15 12.24 -0.25
CA PRO A 66 -2.23 12.92 1.04
C PRO A 66 -2.41 11.94 2.21
N ALA A 67 -3.28 10.95 2.04
CA ALA A 67 -3.50 9.90 3.05
C ALA A 67 -2.27 8.98 3.18
N MET A 68 -1.61 8.66 2.08
CA MET A 68 -0.37 7.87 2.07
C MET A 68 0.75 8.57 2.85
N PHE A 69 1.03 9.84 2.55
CA PHE A 69 2.06 10.60 3.26
C PHE A 69 1.73 10.78 4.74
N TRP A 70 0.44 11.01 5.06
CA TRP A 70 0.00 11.06 6.44
C TRP A 70 0.20 9.73 7.17
N GLY A 71 -0.12 8.61 6.52
CA GLY A 71 0.12 7.26 7.06
C GLY A 71 1.59 6.96 7.29
N MET A 72 2.47 7.37 6.37
CA MET A 72 3.94 7.25 6.53
C MET A 72 4.43 8.09 7.71
N TYR A 73 4.03 9.35 7.79
CA TYR A 73 4.36 10.20 8.94
C TYR A 73 3.90 9.59 10.26
N ASN A 74 2.65 9.12 10.31
CA ASN A 74 2.04 8.60 11.53
C ASN A 74 2.71 7.30 12.00
N THR A 75 2.98 6.37 11.08
CA THR A 75 3.70 5.12 11.38
C THR A 75 5.06 5.39 12.01
N GLY A 76 5.84 6.31 11.43
CA GLY A 76 7.15 6.64 11.98
C GLY A 76 7.09 7.50 13.25
N HIS A 77 6.09 8.36 13.39
CA HIS A 77 5.85 9.11 14.63
C HIS A 77 5.59 8.18 15.81
N GLN A 78 4.66 7.24 15.65
CA GLN A 78 4.35 6.24 16.69
C GLN A 78 5.54 5.33 16.98
N ALA A 79 6.30 4.92 15.94
CA ALA A 79 7.49 4.11 16.12
C ALA A 79 8.58 4.82 16.93
N ILE A 80 8.88 6.09 16.61
CA ILE A 80 9.89 6.89 17.34
C ILE A 80 9.44 7.14 18.78
N GLU A 81 8.17 7.49 19.00
CA GLU A 81 7.65 7.69 20.36
C GLU A 81 7.69 6.41 21.18
N ALA A 82 7.27 5.28 20.61
CA ALA A 82 7.33 3.99 21.28
C ALA A 82 8.77 3.59 21.60
N LEU A 83 9.70 3.71 20.65
CA LEU A 83 11.12 3.38 20.88
C LEU A 83 11.75 4.20 22.01
N ASN A 84 11.51 5.51 22.03
CA ASN A 84 12.02 6.38 23.09
C ASN A 84 11.33 6.16 24.45
N HIS A 85 10.13 5.57 24.44
CA HIS A 85 9.43 5.17 25.66
C HIS A 85 9.95 3.83 26.23
N LEU A 86 10.27 2.84 25.38
CA LEU A 86 10.78 1.54 25.85
C LEU A 86 12.28 1.54 26.16
N TYR A 87 13.09 2.21 25.33
CA TYR A 87 14.53 2.03 25.32
C TYR A 87 15.23 3.38 25.50
N SER A 88 16.31 3.38 26.28
CA SER A 88 17.15 4.58 26.48
C SER A 88 18.63 4.22 26.50
N GLY A 89 19.48 5.18 26.13
CA GLY A 89 20.94 5.01 26.12
C GLY A 89 21.42 3.89 25.19
N GLU A 90 22.28 3.01 25.70
CA GLU A 90 22.95 1.95 24.94
C GLU A 90 21.97 0.90 24.37
N GLN A 91 20.84 0.66 25.04
CA GLN A 91 19.81 -0.27 24.57
C GLN A 91 19.15 0.23 23.28
N LEU A 92 18.85 1.53 23.19
CA LEU A 92 18.25 2.12 21.99
C LEU A 92 19.19 1.99 20.78
N THR A 93 20.49 2.22 20.98
CA THR A 93 21.49 2.04 19.91
C THR A 93 21.59 0.60 19.42
N ALA A 94 21.42 -0.38 20.32
CA ALA A 94 21.43 -1.80 19.94
C ALA A 94 20.19 -2.19 19.11
N ILE A 95 19.00 -1.72 19.50
CA ILE A 95 17.75 -1.97 18.76
C ILE A 95 17.79 -1.34 17.36
N ILE A 96 18.28 -0.10 17.26
CA ILE A 96 18.44 0.59 15.97
C ILE A 96 19.38 -0.17 15.03
N ALA A 97 20.45 -0.75 15.55
CA ALA A 97 21.38 -1.55 14.74
C ALA A 97 20.80 -2.91 14.32
N GLY A 98 19.81 -3.43 15.06
CA GLY A 98 19.20 -4.74 14.81
C GLY A 98 18.14 -4.76 13.71
N ASP A 99 17.47 -3.63 13.45
CA ASP A 99 16.45 -3.53 12.41
C ASP A 99 16.94 -2.69 11.22
N TRP A 100 16.83 -3.26 10.03
CA TRP A 100 17.21 -2.62 8.78
C TRP A 100 16.36 -1.38 8.48
N HIS A 101 15.11 -1.30 8.96
CA HIS A 101 14.27 -0.11 8.81
C HIS A 101 14.90 1.10 9.53
N TYR A 102 15.37 0.89 10.76
CA TYR A 102 15.98 1.93 11.58
C TYR A 102 17.35 2.33 11.06
N TRP A 103 18.17 1.34 10.69
CA TRP A 103 19.47 1.58 10.06
C TRP A 103 19.35 2.37 8.76
N LEU A 104 18.43 1.98 7.86
CA LEU A 104 18.23 2.66 6.58
C LEU A 104 17.76 4.10 6.80
N THR A 105 16.89 4.33 7.78
CA THR A 105 16.42 5.68 8.10
C THR A 105 17.56 6.56 8.62
N GLN A 106 18.45 6.03 9.47
CA GLN A 106 19.64 6.76 9.92
C GLN A 106 20.63 7.03 8.79
N MET A 107 20.84 6.05 7.91
CA MET A 107 21.70 6.21 6.73
C MET A 107 21.21 7.33 5.81
N LEU A 108 19.89 7.49 5.68
CA LEU A 108 19.25 8.56 4.90
C LEU A 108 19.19 9.90 5.64
N GLY A 109 19.78 10.01 6.83
CA GLY A 109 19.87 11.23 7.63
C GLY A 109 18.69 11.48 8.57
N GLY A 110 17.83 10.48 8.80
CA GLY A 110 16.73 10.56 9.75
C GLY A 110 17.20 10.37 11.20
N THR A 111 16.63 11.16 12.10
CA THR A 111 16.89 11.09 13.54
C THR A 111 15.80 10.30 14.28
N MET A 112 16.20 9.46 15.22
CA MET A 112 15.28 8.65 16.06
C MET A 112 15.14 9.20 17.48
N SER A 113 15.58 10.44 17.71
CA SER A 113 15.46 11.12 19.00
C SER A 113 14.02 11.57 19.26
N ALA A 114 13.69 11.87 20.52
CA ALA A 114 12.39 12.43 20.89
C ALA A 114 12.05 13.73 20.12
N ASP A 115 13.06 14.54 19.81
CA ASP A 115 12.93 15.79 19.02
C ASP A 115 13.01 15.56 17.50
N ALA A 116 12.76 14.34 17.01
CA ALA A 116 12.79 14.05 15.60
C ALA A 116 11.82 14.95 14.81
N GLY A 117 12.37 15.66 13.82
CA GLY A 117 11.58 16.48 12.92
C GLY A 117 10.60 15.65 12.09
N TRP A 118 9.61 16.33 11.50
CA TRP A 118 8.57 15.68 10.68
C TRP A 118 9.14 14.84 9.52
N GLY A 119 10.25 15.28 8.91
CA GLY A 119 10.94 14.56 7.86
C GLY A 119 11.52 13.22 8.32
N SER A 120 12.16 13.18 9.49
CA SER A 120 12.70 11.94 10.08
C SER A 120 11.59 10.93 10.38
N LYS A 121 10.46 11.40 10.93
CA LYS A 121 9.27 10.58 11.21
C LYS A 121 8.69 10.01 9.92
N MET A 122 8.54 10.82 8.88
CA MET A 122 8.04 10.36 7.58
C MET A 122 9.00 9.38 6.90
N LEU A 123 10.31 9.62 6.96
CA LEU A 123 11.31 8.70 6.42
C LEU A 123 11.24 7.33 7.08
N LEU A 124 11.09 7.27 8.41
CA LEU A 124 10.95 6.00 9.10
C LEU A 124 9.72 5.23 8.61
N GLY A 125 8.55 5.86 8.57
CA GLY A 125 7.36 5.18 8.05
C GLY A 125 7.45 4.82 6.57
N ALA A 126 8.22 5.57 5.77
CA ALA A 126 8.52 5.23 4.39
C ALA A 126 9.26 3.89 4.27
N THR A 127 10.20 3.62 5.18
CA THR A 127 10.96 2.35 5.17
C THR A 127 10.07 1.14 5.42
N TYR A 128 8.99 1.28 6.19
CA TYR A 128 8.00 0.22 6.39
C TYR A 128 7.00 0.10 5.22
N PHE A 129 6.49 1.22 4.72
CA PHE A 129 5.45 1.23 3.68
C PHE A 129 5.97 0.86 2.29
N LEU A 130 7.10 1.45 1.85
CA LEU A 130 7.60 1.30 0.48
C LEU A 130 7.91 -0.15 0.08
N PRO A 131 8.52 -1.00 0.93
CA PRO A 131 8.77 -2.40 0.60
C PRO A 131 7.47 -3.19 0.43
N ILE A 132 6.47 -2.96 1.30
CA ILE A 132 5.15 -3.59 1.18
C ILE A 132 4.51 -3.17 -0.15
N TYR A 133 4.48 -1.87 -0.44
CA TYR A 133 3.94 -1.37 -1.69
C TYR A 133 4.67 -1.93 -2.92
N ALA A 134 6.01 -1.99 -2.89
CA ALA A 134 6.82 -2.55 -3.97
C ALA A 134 6.51 -4.03 -4.23
N VAL A 135 6.42 -4.84 -3.17
CA VAL A 135 6.09 -6.27 -3.29
C VAL A 135 4.65 -6.47 -3.78
N VAL A 136 3.70 -5.71 -3.24
CA VAL A 136 2.29 -5.76 -3.66
C VAL A 136 2.15 -5.39 -5.14
N PHE A 137 2.83 -4.32 -5.57
CA PHE A 137 2.81 -3.86 -6.95
C PHE A 137 3.47 -4.88 -7.88
N ALA A 138 4.64 -5.41 -7.53
CA ALA A 138 5.35 -6.38 -8.35
C ALA A 138 4.59 -7.71 -8.49
N VAL A 139 4.12 -8.28 -7.40
CA VAL A 139 3.45 -9.60 -7.40
C VAL A 139 2.04 -9.50 -8.00
N GLY A 140 1.26 -8.49 -7.61
CA GLY A 140 -0.08 -8.32 -8.20
C GLY A 140 -0.02 -7.92 -9.67
N GLY A 141 0.94 -7.06 -10.06
CA GLY A 141 1.15 -6.66 -11.45
C GLY A 141 1.62 -7.84 -12.30
N PHE A 142 2.48 -8.72 -11.76
CA PHE A 142 2.86 -9.96 -12.42
C PHE A 142 1.64 -10.83 -12.74
N TRP A 143 0.75 -11.05 -11.77
CA TRP A 143 -0.46 -11.85 -11.99
C TRP A 143 -1.40 -11.20 -13.00
N GLU A 144 -1.62 -9.89 -12.89
CA GLU A 144 -2.47 -9.16 -13.82
C GLU A 144 -1.96 -9.25 -15.26
N VAL A 145 -0.67 -8.97 -15.48
CA VAL A 145 -0.04 -9.09 -16.79
C VAL A 145 -0.12 -10.52 -17.31
N LEU A 146 0.13 -11.53 -16.47
CA LEU A 146 0.04 -12.94 -16.85
C LEU A 146 -1.37 -13.30 -17.33
N PHE A 147 -2.42 -12.90 -16.60
CA PHE A 147 -3.80 -13.19 -16.98
C PHE A 147 -4.23 -12.42 -18.24
N CYS A 148 -3.79 -11.16 -18.40
CA CYS A 148 -3.96 -10.38 -19.62
C CYS A 148 -3.31 -11.07 -20.84
N MET A 149 -2.09 -11.60 -20.69
CA MET A 149 -1.39 -12.33 -21.76
C MET A 149 -2.12 -13.64 -22.13
N VAL A 150 -2.63 -14.38 -21.14
CA VAL A 150 -3.38 -15.63 -21.37
C VAL A 150 -4.70 -15.37 -22.09
N ARG A 151 -5.37 -14.27 -21.77
CA ARG A 151 -6.70 -13.93 -22.31
C ARG A 151 -6.68 -12.94 -23.47
N LYS A 152 -5.49 -12.47 -23.87
CA LYS A 152 -5.27 -11.54 -24.99
C LYS A 152 -6.11 -10.26 -24.89
N HIS A 153 -6.14 -9.64 -23.72
CA HIS A 153 -6.72 -8.30 -23.55
C HIS A 153 -5.71 -7.34 -22.93
N GLU A 154 -5.99 -6.05 -23.10
CA GLU A 154 -5.16 -4.94 -22.63
C GLU A 154 -5.06 -4.95 -21.09
N VAL A 155 -3.92 -4.44 -20.58
CA VAL A 155 -3.70 -4.25 -19.14
C VAL A 155 -4.46 -3.02 -18.68
N ASN A 156 -5.27 -3.16 -17.62
CA ASN A 156 -6.05 -2.05 -17.09
C ASN A 156 -5.28 -1.35 -15.96
N GLU A 157 -5.33 -0.01 -15.93
CA GLU A 157 -4.68 0.78 -14.89
C GLU A 157 -5.33 0.68 -13.50
N GLY A 158 -6.50 0.04 -13.39
CA GLY A 158 -7.17 -0.21 -12.10
C GLY A 158 -6.31 -0.97 -11.08
N PHE A 159 -5.25 -1.67 -11.52
CA PHE A 159 -4.27 -2.28 -10.62
C PHE A 159 -3.47 -1.26 -9.80
N PHE A 160 -3.14 -0.10 -10.37
CA PHE A 160 -2.39 0.94 -9.66
C PHE A 160 -3.14 1.40 -8.41
N VAL A 161 -4.46 1.54 -8.54
CA VAL A 161 -5.33 1.86 -7.41
C VAL A 161 -5.44 0.69 -6.43
N THR A 162 -5.58 -0.54 -6.94
CA THR A 162 -5.70 -1.74 -6.09
C THR A 162 -4.45 -1.97 -5.23
N SER A 163 -3.26 -1.82 -5.82
CA SER A 163 -1.98 -2.04 -5.14
C SER A 163 -1.72 -1.01 -4.04
N ILE A 164 -1.95 0.28 -4.30
CA ILE A 164 -1.78 1.32 -3.28
C ILE A 164 -2.81 1.18 -2.15
N LEU A 165 -4.07 0.90 -2.49
CA LEU A 165 -5.11 0.71 -1.49
C LEU A 165 -4.83 -0.52 -0.63
N PHE A 166 -4.40 -1.64 -1.22
CA PHE A 166 -4.03 -2.83 -0.49
C PHE A 166 -2.87 -2.56 0.49
N ALA A 167 -1.82 -1.87 0.04
CA ALA A 167 -0.68 -1.52 0.89
C ALA A 167 -1.06 -0.59 2.06
N LEU A 168 -2.04 0.30 1.87
CA LEU A 168 -2.49 1.25 2.91
C LEU A 168 -3.45 0.64 3.93
N ILE A 169 -4.12 -0.47 3.60
CA ILE A 169 -5.09 -1.11 4.51
C ILE A 169 -4.49 -2.25 5.35
N VAL A 170 -3.23 -2.62 5.11
CA VAL A 170 -2.52 -3.64 5.89
C VAL A 170 -1.60 -2.98 6.92
N PRO A 171 -1.29 -3.67 8.03
CA PRO A 171 -0.34 -3.17 9.02
C PRO A 171 1.07 -2.95 8.43
N PRO A 172 1.83 -1.96 8.94
CA PRO A 172 3.16 -1.63 8.43
C PRO A 172 4.22 -2.72 8.73
N THR A 173 3.96 -3.58 9.72
CA THR A 173 4.87 -4.67 10.14
C THR A 173 4.56 -6.00 9.43
N LEU A 174 3.61 -6.00 8.48
CA LEU A 174 3.19 -7.21 7.80
C LEU A 174 4.37 -7.82 7.01
N PRO A 175 4.72 -9.10 7.23
CA PRO A 175 5.80 -9.74 6.49
C PRO A 175 5.57 -9.67 4.98
N LEU A 176 6.61 -9.33 4.22
CA LEU A 176 6.51 -9.09 2.77
C LEU A 176 5.90 -10.26 1.99
N TRP A 177 6.19 -11.49 2.42
CA TRP A 177 5.62 -12.69 1.80
C TRP A 177 4.10 -12.82 2.04
N GLN A 178 3.58 -12.36 3.19
CA GLN A 178 2.15 -12.32 3.45
C GLN A 178 1.48 -11.26 2.57
N ALA A 179 2.12 -10.10 2.38
CA ALA A 179 1.61 -9.08 1.46
C ALA A 179 1.49 -9.65 0.03
N ALA A 180 2.51 -10.40 -0.42
CA ALA A 180 2.51 -11.10 -1.70
C ALA A 180 1.37 -12.12 -1.83
N LEU A 181 1.12 -12.93 -0.80
CA LEU A 181 0.02 -13.90 -0.82
C LEU A 181 -1.35 -13.23 -0.79
N GLY A 182 -1.51 -12.17 0.01
CA GLY A 182 -2.75 -11.41 0.11
C GLY A 182 -3.14 -10.75 -1.21
N ILE A 183 -2.20 -10.08 -1.88
CA ILE A 183 -2.47 -9.49 -3.20
C ILE A 183 -2.68 -10.58 -4.26
N THR A 184 -1.97 -11.70 -4.19
CA THR A 184 -2.18 -12.84 -5.10
C THR A 184 -3.61 -13.36 -4.98
N PHE A 185 -4.11 -13.58 -3.76
CA PHE A 185 -5.50 -13.99 -3.57
C PHE A 185 -6.49 -12.94 -4.09
N GLY A 186 -6.27 -11.66 -3.75
CA GLY A 186 -7.13 -10.57 -4.21
C GLY A 186 -7.18 -10.43 -5.73
N VAL A 187 -6.03 -10.41 -6.40
CA VAL A 187 -5.96 -10.26 -7.86
C VAL A 187 -6.45 -11.53 -8.55
N VAL A 188 -5.92 -12.70 -8.21
CA VAL A 188 -6.26 -13.93 -8.93
C VAL A 188 -7.71 -14.34 -8.65
N VAL A 189 -8.08 -14.48 -7.38
CA VAL A 189 -9.37 -15.08 -7.01
C VAL A 189 -10.50 -14.07 -7.16
N ALA A 190 -10.33 -12.85 -6.68
CA ALA A 190 -11.43 -11.88 -6.65
C ALA A 190 -11.58 -11.03 -7.92
N LYS A 191 -10.54 -10.93 -8.75
CA LYS A 191 -10.56 -10.14 -9.99
C LYS A 191 -10.42 -11.00 -11.25
N GLU A 192 -9.30 -11.71 -11.39
CA GLU A 192 -8.95 -12.37 -12.65
C GLU A 192 -9.79 -13.61 -12.94
N ILE A 193 -10.14 -14.44 -11.96
CA ILE A 193 -11.04 -15.59 -12.19
C ILE A 193 -12.38 -15.15 -12.82
N PHE A 194 -12.89 -13.98 -12.47
CA PHE A 194 -14.17 -13.45 -12.92
C PHE A 194 -14.12 -12.70 -14.26
N GLY A 195 -12.95 -12.58 -14.87
CA GLY A 195 -12.81 -11.93 -16.17
C GLY A 195 -12.06 -10.60 -16.16
N GLY A 196 -11.46 -10.20 -15.03
CA GLY A 196 -10.67 -8.98 -14.91
C GLY A 196 -11.50 -7.74 -14.55
N THR A 197 -10.95 -6.56 -14.85
CA THR A 197 -11.56 -5.26 -14.49
C THR A 197 -12.91 -5.06 -15.18
N GLY A 198 -13.93 -4.68 -14.38
CA GLY A 198 -15.31 -4.45 -14.83
C GLY A 198 -16.23 -5.66 -14.67
N ARG A 199 -15.68 -6.83 -14.30
CA ARG A 199 -16.45 -8.07 -13.99
C ARG A 199 -16.25 -8.57 -12.56
N ASN A 200 -15.37 -7.90 -11.82
CA ASN A 200 -15.09 -8.15 -10.42
C ASN A 200 -16.33 -7.82 -9.55
N PHE A 201 -16.89 -8.86 -8.92
CA PHE A 201 -18.08 -8.76 -8.08
C PHE A 201 -17.79 -8.18 -6.69
N LEU A 202 -16.53 -8.13 -6.28
CA LEU A 202 -16.09 -7.54 -5.01
C LEU A 202 -14.75 -6.80 -5.17
N ASN A 203 -14.40 -5.98 -4.16
CA ASN A 203 -13.16 -5.21 -4.16
C ASN A 203 -11.94 -6.14 -3.97
N PRO A 204 -11.01 -6.23 -4.95
CA PRO A 204 -9.87 -7.14 -4.90
C PRO A 204 -8.92 -6.88 -3.72
N ALA A 205 -8.69 -5.60 -3.36
CA ALA A 205 -7.84 -5.24 -2.22
C ALA A 205 -8.47 -5.71 -0.90
N LEU A 206 -9.77 -5.50 -0.72
CA LEU A 206 -10.47 -5.96 0.49
C LEU A 206 -10.56 -7.49 0.54
N ALA A 207 -10.69 -8.17 -0.60
CA ALA A 207 -10.65 -9.63 -0.66
C ALA A 207 -9.31 -10.17 -0.18
N GLY A 208 -8.21 -9.58 -0.64
CA GLY A 208 -6.87 -9.94 -0.20
C GLY A 208 -6.69 -9.70 1.31
N ARG A 209 -7.18 -8.56 1.82
CA ARG A 209 -7.14 -8.27 3.26
C ARG A 209 -7.98 -9.27 4.07
N ALA A 210 -9.17 -9.63 3.59
CA ALA A 210 -10.02 -10.63 4.23
C ALA A 210 -9.35 -12.01 4.26
N PHE A 211 -8.67 -12.40 3.18
CA PHE A 211 -7.86 -13.61 3.16
C PHE A 211 -6.78 -13.59 4.25
N LEU A 212 -6.01 -12.50 4.35
CA LEU A 212 -4.98 -12.38 5.39
C LEU A 212 -5.58 -12.37 6.81
N PHE A 213 -6.75 -11.76 6.98
CA PHE A 213 -7.46 -11.73 8.27
C PHE A 213 -7.80 -13.14 8.77
N PHE A 214 -8.27 -14.04 7.91
CA PHE A 214 -8.63 -15.40 8.32
C PHE A 214 -7.45 -16.38 8.29
N ALA A 215 -6.49 -16.22 7.38
CA ALA A 215 -5.35 -17.12 7.24
C ALA A 215 -4.21 -16.80 8.23
N TYR A 216 -3.97 -15.52 8.51
CA TYR A 216 -2.86 -15.02 9.33
C TYR A 216 -3.33 -13.97 10.35
N PRO A 217 -4.23 -14.34 11.29
CA PRO A 217 -4.83 -13.38 12.20
C PRO A 217 -3.80 -12.69 13.11
N ALA A 218 -2.68 -13.35 13.44
CA ALA A 218 -1.66 -12.80 14.33
C ALA A 218 -0.92 -11.57 13.76
N GLN A 219 -0.91 -11.40 12.43
CA GLN A 219 -0.23 -10.29 11.73
C GLN A 219 -1.21 -9.29 11.12
N ILE A 220 -2.50 -9.42 11.38
CA ILE A 220 -3.56 -8.51 10.89
C ILE A 220 -4.45 -8.02 12.03
N SER A 221 -4.59 -8.80 13.09
CA SER A 221 -5.50 -8.55 14.21
C SER A 221 -4.74 -8.50 15.53
N GLY A 222 -5.33 -7.82 16.50
CA GLY A 222 -4.77 -7.65 17.84
C GLY A 222 -4.01 -6.34 18.00
N ASP A 223 -3.36 -6.22 19.16
CA ASP A 223 -2.86 -4.94 19.69
C ASP A 223 -1.38 -4.70 19.40
N LEU A 224 -0.65 -5.73 18.96
CA LEU A 224 0.80 -5.68 18.73
C LEU A 224 1.17 -5.24 17.32
N VAL A 225 0.26 -5.41 16.36
CA VAL A 225 0.58 -5.34 14.93
C VAL A 225 0.58 -3.90 14.40
N TRP A 226 -0.04 -2.98 15.13
CA TRP A 226 -0.30 -1.62 14.66
C TRP A 226 0.83 -0.63 14.95
N THR A 227 1.81 -1.01 15.77
CA THR A 227 2.98 -0.19 16.11
C THR A 227 4.24 -0.81 15.52
N ALA A 228 5.01 -0.02 14.79
CA ALA A 228 6.27 -0.43 14.17
C ALA A 228 7.48 -0.39 15.13
N ALA A 229 7.23 -0.68 16.42
CA ALA A 229 8.23 -0.76 17.48
C ALA A 229 8.10 -2.10 18.19
N ASP A 230 9.14 -2.92 18.11
CA ASP A 230 9.14 -4.25 18.69
C ASP A 230 9.07 -4.18 20.24
N GLY A 231 8.21 -5.02 20.82
CA GLY A 231 7.90 -5.03 22.25
C GLY A 231 6.89 -3.98 22.72
N PHE A 232 6.48 -3.03 21.87
CA PHE A 232 5.37 -2.13 22.20
C PHE A 232 4.04 -2.80 21.83
N SER A 233 3.17 -3.03 22.81
CA SER A 233 1.78 -3.43 22.58
C SER A 233 0.87 -2.22 22.71
N GLY A 234 -0.14 -2.11 21.85
CA GLY A 234 -1.12 -1.05 21.92
C GLY A 234 -2.54 -1.45 21.57
N ALA A 235 -3.40 -1.60 22.58
CA ALA A 235 -4.85 -1.67 22.37
C ALA A 235 -5.30 -0.49 21.51
N THR A 236 -5.92 -0.81 20.38
CA THR A 236 -6.47 0.19 19.46
C THR A 236 -7.51 1.04 20.19
N ALA A 237 -7.64 2.33 19.88
CA ALA A 237 -8.65 3.18 20.53
C ALA A 237 -10.07 2.59 20.45
N LEU A 238 -10.40 1.87 19.38
CA LEU A 238 -11.69 1.18 19.27
C LEU A 238 -11.82 0.00 20.24
N SER A 239 -10.76 -0.78 20.45
CA SER A 239 -10.73 -1.85 21.45
C SER A 239 -10.80 -1.29 22.88
N GLN A 240 -10.11 -0.17 23.16
CA GLN A 240 -10.19 0.52 24.46
C GLN A 240 -11.61 1.02 24.73
N TRP A 241 -12.24 1.64 23.72
CA TRP A 241 -13.62 2.08 23.80
C TRP A 241 -14.57 0.91 24.05
N ALA A 242 -14.40 -0.22 23.33
CA ALA A 242 -15.24 -1.39 23.50
C ALA A 242 -15.18 -1.96 24.94
N HIS A 243 -14.02 -1.87 25.60
CA HIS A 243 -13.83 -2.37 26.95
C HIS A 243 -14.26 -1.40 28.06
N GLY A 244 -14.11 -0.08 27.88
CA GLY A 244 -14.33 0.88 28.97
C GLY A 244 -15.01 2.20 28.58
N GLY A 245 -15.58 2.28 27.37
CA GLY A 245 -16.25 3.46 26.84
C GLY A 245 -15.28 4.62 26.57
N GLN A 246 -15.84 5.83 26.39
CA GLN A 246 -15.06 7.03 26.04
C GLN A 246 -13.97 7.37 27.07
N ALA A 247 -14.23 7.09 28.36
CA ALA A 247 -13.28 7.40 29.44
C ALA A 247 -12.03 6.50 29.42
N ALA A 248 -12.09 5.35 28.75
CA ALA A 248 -10.97 4.42 28.64
C ALA A 248 -10.05 4.70 27.44
N VAL A 249 -10.42 5.63 26.56
CA VAL A 249 -9.61 5.98 25.38
C VAL A 249 -8.55 6.99 25.78
N VAL A 250 -7.37 6.47 26.11
CA VAL A 250 -6.21 7.25 26.54
C VAL A 250 -5.00 6.92 25.69
N ASN A 251 -4.19 7.94 25.39
CA ASN A 251 -2.87 7.73 24.82
C ASN A 251 -1.98 7.14 25.91
N THR A 252 -1.35 6.01 25.64
CA THR A 252 -0.61 5.27 26.68
C THR A 252 0.76 5.82 26.97
N ILE A 253 1.37 6.55 26.05
CA ILE A 253 2.67 7.18 26.30
C ILE A 253 2.47 8.41 27.21
N SER A 254 1.44 9.23 26.95
CA SER A 254 1.18 10.45 27.72
C SER A 254 0.21 10.25 28.90
N GLY A 255 -0.57 9.16 28.92
CA GLY A 255 -1.64 8.92 29.89
C GLY A 255 -2.85 9.86 29.75
N THR A 256 -2.90 10.68 28.71
CA THR A 256 -3.94 11.69 28.52
C THR A 256 -5.12 11.15 27.71
N PRO A 257 -6.37 11.60 27.99
CA PRO A 257 -7.52 11.27 27.15
C PRO A 257 -7.27 11.71 25.70
N VAL A 258 -7.63 10.85 24.75
CA VAL A 258 -7.51 11.19 23.32
C VAL A 258 -8.64 12.15 22.97
N SER A 259 -8.30 13.34 22.46
CA SER A 259 -9.31 14.28 22.00
C SER A 259 -9.95 13.81 20.70
N TRP A 260 -11.17 14.26 20.40
CA TRP A 260 -11.83 13.95 19.11
C TRP A 260 -11.02 14.41 17.91
N MET A 261 -10.28 15.52 18.03
CA MET A 261 -9.44 16.02 16.95
C MET A 261 -8.20 15.14 16.76
N ASP A 262 -7.59 14.68 17.87
CA ASP A 262 -6.47 13.73 17.81
C ASP A 262 -6.91 12.36 17.28
N ALA A 263 -8.16 11.97 17.57
CA ALA A 263 -8.78 10.78 17.01
C ALA A 263 -9.04 10.92 15.50
N PHE A 264 -9.51 12.10 15.06
CA PHE A 264 -9.79 12.38 13.65
C PHE A 264 -8.51 12.45 12.81
N ILE A 265 -7.49 13.14 13.31
CA ILE A 265 -6.20 13.30 12.64
C ILE A 265 -5.35 12.01 12.81
N GLY A 266 -5.61 11.21 13.84
CA GLY A 266 -4.97 9.92 14.05
C GLY A 266 -3.63 9.98 14.78
N VAL A 267 -3.25 11.11 15.39
CA VAL A 267 -1.93 11.32 16.02
C VAL A 267 -1.73 10.45 17.27
N SER A 268 -2.81 10.04 17.94
CA SER A 268 -2.76 9.41 19.28
C SER A 268 -3.42 8.03 19.37
N LEU A 269 -3.69 7.35 18.24
CA LEU A 269 -4.74 6.32 18.18
C LEU A 269 -4.33 4.88 18.54
N VAL A 270 -3.03 4.61 18.68
CA VAL A 270 -2.53 3.25 18.90
C VAL A 270 -1.42 3.29 19.91
N LEU A 271 -1.72 3.43 21.20
CA LEU A 271 -0.76 3.08 22.23
C LEU A 271 -1.54 2.55 23.45
N SER A 272 -1.24 1.34 23.93
CA SER A 272 -1.73 0.66 25.16
C SER A 272 -0.92 -0.58 25.54
N VAL A 273 0.07 -0.35 26.41
CA VAL A 273 1.00 -1.35 26.92
C VAL A 273 0.23 -2.27 27.86
N LYS A 274 -0.04 -3.49 27.41
CA LYS A 274 -0.37 -4.58 28.32
C LYS A 274 0.96 -5.11 28.86
N TYR A 275 1.31 -4.69 30.08
CA TYR A 275 2.37 -5.32 30.85
C TYR A 275 2.08 -6.83 30.87
N GLN A 276 2.96 -7.64 30.28
CA GLN A 276 2.91 -9.08 30.49
C GLN A 276 3.13 -9.33 31.99
N ARG A 277 2.12 -9.93 32.63
CA ARG A 277 2.30 -10.73 33.84
C ARG A 277 2.20 -12.19 33.44
#